data_AF-A0A534N5V3-F1
#
_entry.id   AF-A0A534N5V3-F1
#
_cell.length_a   1.000
_cell.length_b   1.000
_cell.length_c   1.000
_cell.angle_alpha   90.00
_cell.angle_beta   90.00
_cell.angle_gamma   90.00
#
_symmetry.space_group_name_H-M   'P 1'
#
loop_
_entity.id
_entity.type
_entity.pdbx_description
1 polymer ?
#
loop_
_entity_poly.entity_id
_entity_poly.type
_entity_poly.pdbx_seq_one_letter_code
_entity_poly.pdbx_strand_id
1 'polypeptide(L)'
;MQNDKGTLQRTPQISFWGRRFFQKNPLELRWRAEGVNYLRRDGGDGLRLDLRPEVALPFQMSNYLFGSLNLAPRETVYHLYEAEASSDHNLSREVIELRGNVATSIGRIFDWGGEALQKIKHEIEPELSYLFIPHTQQQHIPVMDGVDRINRRNVLTFGLTNRFWGKFAQRTFATPSETDTDKDVELLNPLTSGDVREMGQLKLALSYDIDKERKGGDSLSDLDFNFRLTPTSYLSLGFDGGLDPGPWNLTQAMVTLGLSDPRPIIRRVLDPDFPLD
;
A
#
# COMPACT_ATOMS: atom_id res chain seq x y z
N MET A 1 8.33 -35.14 -17.48
CA MET A 1 7.90 -33.74 -17.69
C MET A 1 6.59 -33.78 -18.47
N GLN A 2 5.47 -33.49 -17.80
CA GLN A 2 4.15 -33.50 -18.44
C GLN A 2 4.04 -32.23 -19.29
N ASN A 3 3.93 -32.42 -20.61
CA ASN A 3 3.92 -31.34 -21.58
C ASN A 3 2.51 -30.74 -21.58
N ASP A 4 2.27 -29.78 -20.70
CA ASP A 4 0.96 -29.14 -20.59
C ASP A 4 0.78 -28.13 -21.73
N LYS A 5 0.09 -28.58 -22.78
CA LYS A 5 -0.10 -27.86 -24.04
C LYS A 5 -0.89 -26.55 -23.87
N GLY A 6 -1.63 -26.40 -22.77
CA GLY A 6 -2.41 -25.19 -22.45
C GLY A 6 -1.63 -24.11 -21.69
N THR A 7 -0.37 -24.36 -21.30
CA THR A 7 0.42 -23.38 -20.54
C THR A 7 0.77 -22.17 -21.42
N LEU A 8 0.28 -21.00 -21.02
CA LEU A 8 0.57 -19.73 -21.68
C LEU A 8 1.93 -19.18 -21.25
N GLN A 9 2.82 -18.95 -22.21
CA GLN A 9 4.12 -18.33 -22.01
C GLN A 9 4.07 -16.84 -22.35
N ARG A 10 4.78 -16.02 -21.56
CA ARG A 10 4.88 -14.57 -21.73
C ARG A 10 6.29 -14.21 -22.16
N THR A 11 6.52 -14.06 -23.46
CA THR A 11 7.86 -13.73 -23.98
C THR A 11 7.83 -13.14 -25.39
N PRO A 12 8.48 -11.98 -25.62
CA PRO A 12 9.03 -11.06 -24.62
C PRO A 12 7.91 -10.31 -23.85
N GLN A 13 8.28 -9.79 -22.68
CA GLN A 13 7.48 -8.79 -21.95
C GLN A 13 8.33 -7.54 -21.74
N ILE A 14 7.79 -6.40 -22.15
CA ILE A 14 8.42 -5.09 -22.01
C ILE A 14 7.46 -4.19 -21.26
N SER A 15 7.96 -3.51 -20.22
CA SER A 15 7.16 -2.58 -19.44
C SER A 15 7.89 -1.25 -19.28
N PHE A 16 7.11 -0.18 -19.36
CA PHE A 16 7.55 1.19 -19.16
C PHE A 16 6.65 1.86 -18.14
N TRP A 17 7.23 2.66 -17.25
CA TRP A 17 6.48 3.48 -16.32
C TRP A 17 7.22 4.79 -16.09
N GLY A 18 6.46 5.81 -15.73
CA GLY A 18 7.03 7.11 -15.41
C GLY A 18 6.06 7.99 -14.66
N ARG A 19 6.62 9.06 -14.10
CA ARG A 19 5.86 10.13 -13.46
C ARG A 19 6.51 11.47 -13.75
N ARG A 20 5.70 12.52 -13.80
CA ARG A 20 6.13 13.90 -14.00
C ARG A 20 5.26 14.83 -13.16
N PHE A 21 5.91 15.67 -12.36
CA PHE A 21 5.27 16.77 -11.65
C PHE A 21 5.26 18.02 -12.52
N PHE A 22 4.16 18.77 -12.48
CA PHE A 22 4.09 20.07 -13.14
C PHE A 22 4.61 21.14 -12.18
N GLN A 23 5.64 21.91 -12.55
CA GLN A 23 6.30 22.85 -11.63
C GLN A 23 5.39 23.95 -11.08
N LYS A 24 4.30 24.30 -11.80
CA LYS A 24 3.42 25.43 -11.46
C LYS A 24 2.09 25.02 -10.84
N ASN A 25 1.73 23.74 -10.91
CA ASN A 25 0.43 23.23 -10.47
C ASN A 25 0.66 21.94 -9.68
N PRO A 26 -0.16 21.61 -8.67
CA PRO A 26 0.01 20.38 -7.87
C PRO A 26 -0.25 19.08 -8.66
N LEU A 27 -0.52 19.18 -9.97
CA LEU A 27 -0.80 18.03 -10.83
C LEU A 27 0.43 17.11 -10.96
N GLU A 28 0.14 15.81 -10.98
CA GLU A 28 1.08 14.75 -11.31
C GLU A 28 0.54 13.98 -12.51
N LEU A 29 1.36 13.83 -13.57
CA LEU A 29 1.09 12.90 -14.65
C LEU A 29 1.89 11.62 -14.38
N ARG A 30 1.22 10.48 -14.40
CA ARG A 30 1.78 9.14 -14.27
C ARG A 30 1.42 8.36 -15.53
N TRP A 31 2.25 7.42 -15.94
CA TRP A 31 1.91 6.52 -17.04
C TRP A 31 2.52 5.15 -16.83
N ARG A 32 1.84 4.15 -17.35
CA ARG A 32 2.32 2.78 -17.50
C ARG A 32 2.00 2.30 -18.89
N ALA A 33 2.96 1.65 -19.54
CA ALA A 33 2.76 0.93 -20.78
C ALA A 33 3.35 -0.47 -20.65
N GLU A 34 2.68 -1.47 -21.21
CA GLU A 34 3.13 -2.85 -21.24
C GLU A 34 2.90 -3.44 -22.63
N GLY A 35 3.91 -4.10 -23.17
CA GLY A 35 3.80 -4.95 -24.35
C GLY A 35 4.16 -6.38 -23.99
N VAL A 36 3.26 -7.33 -24.23
CA VAL A 36 3.49 -8.75 -23.95
C VAL A 36 3.11 -9.57 -25.17
N ASN A 37 4.00 -10.47 -25.56
CA ASN A 37 3.67 -11.52 -26.50
C ASN A 37 3.33 -12.80 -25.74
N TYR A 38 2.14 -13.33 -25.99
CA TYR A 38 1.64 -14.57 -25.40
C TYR A 38 1.77 -15.69 -26.41
N LEU A 39 2.33 -16.83 -25.97
CA LEU A 39 2.54 -18.01 -26.79
C LEU A 39 2.00 -19.24 -26.06
N ARG A 40 1.16 -20.05 -26.74
CA ARG A 40 0.71 -21.37 -26.26
C ARG A 40 0.59 -22.34 -27.43
N ARG A 41 0.47 -23.64 -27.15
CA ARG A 41 0.35 -24.66 -28.21
C ARG A 41 -1.07 -24.87 -28.69
N ASP A 42 -2.05 -24.79 -27.79
CA ASP A 42 -3.47 -24.94 -28.10
C ASP A 42 -4.25 -23.74 -27.55
N GLY A 43 -4.97 -23.03 -28.43
CA GLY A 43 -5.78 -21.84 -28.16
C GLY A 43 -5.11 -20.53 -28.62
N GLY A 44 -5.89 -19.45 -28.73
CA GLY A 44 -5.46 -18.12 -29.16
C GLY A 44 -4.24 -17.57 -28.42
N ASP A 45 -3.21 -17.27 -29.18
CA ASP A 45 -1.97 -16.62 -28.81
C ASP A 45 -1.91 -15.25 -29.49
N GLY A 46 -0.99 -14.38 -29.08
CA GLY A 46 -0.92 -13.04 -29.67
C GLY A 46 -0.23 -11.98 -28.84
N LEU A 47 -0.19 -10.78 -29.41
CA LEU A 47 0.40 -9.60 -28.82
C LEU A 47 -0.66 -8.77 -28.09
N ARG A 48 -0.33 -8.31 -26.87
CA ARG A 48 -1.09 -7.28 -26.16
C ARG A 48 -0.23 -6.05 -25.94
N LEU A 49 -0.80 -4.89 -26.24
CA LEU A 49 -0.28 -3.58 -25.85
C LEU A 49 -1.27 -2.94 -24.88
N ASP A 50 -0.80 -2.50 -23.72
CA ASP A 50 -1.59 -1.85 -22.68
C ASP A 50 -0.99 -0.49 -22.35
N LEU A 51 -1.78 0.58 -22.41
CA LEU A 51 -1.37 1.95 -22.09
C LEU A 51 -2.35 2.55 -21.08
N ARG A 52 -1.81 3.05 -19.97
CA ARG A 52 -2.57 3.64 -18.87
C ARG A 52 -1.90 4.92 -18.37
N PRO A 53 -2.14 6.08 -19.00
CA PRO A 53 -1.86 7.37 -18.39
C PRO A 53 -2.79 7.62 -17.20
N GLU A 54 -2.35 8.42 -16.25
CA GLU A 54 -3.09 8.81 -15.06
C GLU A 54 -2.72 10.25 -14.69
N VAL A 55 -3.71 11.12 -14.56
CA VAL A 55 -3.53 12.46 -14.01
C VAL A 55 -4.06 12.43 -12.58
N ALA A 56 -3.22 12.83 -11.63
CA ALA A 56 -3.56 12.94 -10.23
C ALA A 56 -3.51 14.41 -9.80
N LEU A 57 -4.56 14.85 -9.11
CA LEU A 57 -4.69 16.17 -8.51
C LEU A 57 -4.76 16.00 -6.98
N PRO A 58 -3.61 16.02 -6.28
CA PRO A 58 -3.61 16.13 -4.83
C PRO A 58 -4.09 17.53 -4.42
N PHE A 59 -4.85 17.58 -3.33
CA PHE A 59 -5.31 18.84 -2.73
C PHE A 59 -5.20 18.77 -1.21
N GLN A 60 -4.94 19.93 -0.62
CA GLN A 60 -4.97 20.15 0.80
C GLN A 60 -5.82 21.39 1.06
N MET A 61 -7.04 21.18 1.55
CA MET A 61 -8.00 22.26 1.81
C MET A 61 -7.72 22.93 3.16
N SER A 62 -7.18 22.19 4.12
CA SER A 62 -6.81 22.66 5.46
C SER A 62 -5.67 21.80 6.03
N ASN A 63 -5.16 22.14 7.22
CA ASN A 63 -4.16 21.34 7.94
C ASN A 63 -4.66 19.94 8.32
N TYR A 64 -5.98 19.74 8.36
CA TYR A 64 -6.61 18.49 8.74
C TYR A 64 -7.46 17.88 7.62
N LEU A 65 -7.59 18.51 6.45
CA LEU A 65 -8.42 17.99 5.35
C LEU A 65 -7.62 17.96 4.05
N PHE A 66 -7.35 16.76 3.57
CA PHE A 66 -6.51 16.51 2.41
C PHE A 66 -7.05 15.34 1.60
N GLY A 67 -6.63 15.24 0.34
CA GLY A 67 -7.14 14.22 -0.56
C GLY A 67 -6.52 14.27 -1.94
N SER A 68 -7.05 13.46 -2.84
CA SER A 68 -6.69 13.50 -4.25
C SER A 68 -7.85 13.11 -5.15
N LEU A 69 -7.80 13.61 -6.37
CA LEU A 69 -8.68 13.21 -7.46
C LEU A 69 -7.82 12.73 -8.63
N ASN A 70 -8.05 11.49 -9.07
CA ASN A 70 -7.27 10.85 -10.12
C ASN A 70 -8.16 10.39 -11.26
N LEU A 71 -7.73 10.65 -12.48
CA LEU A 71 -8.35 10.18 -13.71
C LEU A 71 -7.34 9.37 -14.51
N ALA A 72 -7.66 8.11 -14.80
CA ALA A 72 -6.79 7.21 -15.55
C ALA A 72 -7.56 6.56 -16.70
N PRO A 73 -7.52 7.14 -17.92
CA PRO A 73 -7.93 6.41 -19.10
C PRO A 73 -6.92 5.28 -19.38
N ARG A 74 -7.43 4.18 -19.91
CA ARG A 74 -6.65 2.98 -20.24
C ARG A 74 -7.11 2.47 -21.59
N GLU A 75 -6.15 2.18 -22.44
CA GLU A 75 -6.35 1.54 -23.72
C GLU A 75 -5.56 0.23 -23.75
N THR A 76 -6.22 -0.86 -24.11
CA THR A 76 -5.58 -2.15 -24.33
C THR A 76 -5.91 -2.62 -25.73
N VAL A 77 -4.89 -2.90 -26.55
CA VAL A 77 -5.04 -3.42 -27.91
C VAL A 77 -4.45 -4.82 -27.96
N TYR A 78 -5.13 -5.71 -28.67
CA TYR A 78 -4.75 -7.11 -28.86
C TYR A 78 -4.65 -7.41 -30.36
N HIS A 79 -3.63 -8.17 -30.71
CA HIS A 79 -3.47 -8.78 -32.02
C HIS A 79 -3.27 -10.29 -31.83
N LEU A 80 -4.31 -11.06 -32.08
CA LEU A 80 -4.27 -12.52 -32.04
C LEU A 80 -3.63 -13.06 -33.33
N TYR A 81 -2.74 -14.03 -33.21
CA TYR A 81 -2.11 -14.65 -34.38
C TYR A 81 -3.04 -15.62 -35.09
N GLU A 82 -3.95 -16.25 -34.35
CA GLU A 82 -5.07 -17.04 -34.88
C GLU A 82 -6.39 -16.54 -34.28
N ALA A 83 -7.39 -16.31 -35.14
CA ALA A 83 -8.74 -15.99 -34.67
C ALA A 83 -9.37 -17.21 -33.95
N GLU A 84 -9.94 -16.96 -32.77
CA GLU A 84 -10.78 -17.94 -32.08
C GLU A 84 -12.25 -17.77 -32.49
N ALA A 85 -13.07 -18.82 -32.32
CA ALA A 85 -14.47 -18.83 -32.78
C ALA A 85 -15.34 -17.67 -32.28
N SER A 86 -14.95 -16.99 -31.19
CA SER A 86 -15.66 -15.84 -30.62
C SER A 86 -14.83 -14.55 -30.62
N SER A 87 -13.74 -14.47 -31.38
CA SER A 87 -12.78 -13.37 -31.29
C SER A 87 -12.13 -13.03 -32.63
N ASP A 88 -12.18 -11.76 -33.01
CA ASP A 88 -11.47 -11.24 -34.18
C ASP A 88 -9.95 -11.16 -33.93
N HIS A 89 -9.17 -11.08 -35.01
CA HIS A 89 -7.70 -10.94 -34.92
C HIS A 89 -7.28 -9.66 -34.19
N ASN A 90 -8.00 -8.55 -34.38
CA ASN A 90 -7.66 -7.28 -33.76
C ASN A 90 -8.79 -6.86 -32.82
N LEU A 91 -8.44 -6.59 -31.57
CA LEU A 91 -9.39 -6.19 -30.54
C LEU A 91 -8.83 -4.98 -29.81
N SER A 92 -9.72 -4.12 -29.33
CA SER A 92 -9.34 -3.03 -28.44
C SER A 92 -10.31 -2.92 -27.29
N ARG A 93 -9.82 -2.37 -26.19
CA ARG A 93 -10.59 -2.08 -24.99
C ARG A 93 -10.18 -0.73 -24.44
N GLU A 94 -11.16 0.14 -24.30
CA GLU A 94 -11.01 1.44 -23.67
C GLU A 94 -11.75 1.43 -22.34
N VAL A 95 -11.07 1.87 -21.27
CA VAL A 95 -11.67 2.00 -19.93
C VAL A 95 -11.24 3.33 -19.35
N ILE A 96 -12.14 3.97 -18.60
CA ILE A 96 -11.80 5.14 -17.79
C ILE A 96 -11.94 4.79 -16.31
N GLU A 97 -10.92 5.10 -15.52
CA GLU A 97 -10.94 4.92 -14.08
C GLU A 97 -10.94 6.29 -13.39
N LEU A 98 -11.93 6.54 -12.53
CA LEU A 98 -11.98 7.71 -11.67
C LEU A 98 -11.78 7.26 -10.23
N ARG A 99 -10.81 7.88 -9.54
CA ARG A 99 -10.57 7.67 -8.11
C ARG A 99 -10.61 9.02 -7.39
N GLY A 100 -11.32 9.08 -6.29
CA GLY A 100 -11.27 10.22 -5.38
C GLY A 100 -11.04 9.73 -3.96
N ASN A 101 -10.21 10.42 -3.18
CA ASN A 101 -10.09 10.16 -1.76
C ASN A 101 -10.05 11.47 -0.99
N VAL A 102 -10.65 11.46 0.19
CA VAL A 102 -10.62 12.54 1.16
C VAL A 102 -10.34 11.94 2.52
N ALA A 103 -9.40 12.51 3.24
CA ALA A 103 -9.01 12.06 4.56
C ALA A 103 -8.91 13.25 5.51
N THR A 104 -9.10 12.93 6.78
CA THR A 104 -8.87 13.85 7.89
C THR A 104 -7.85 13.25 8.84
N SER A 105 -7.04 14.08 9.50
CA SER A 105 -6.24 13.64 10.65
C SER A 105 -6.44 14.62 11.81
N ILE A 106 -6.88 14.08 12.95
CA ILE A 106 -7.01 14.83 14.20
C ILE A 106 -6.36 14.00 15.28
N GLY A 107 -5.51 14.64 16.08
CA GLY A 107 -4.84 13.97 17.18
C GLY A 107 -4.70 14.82 18.42
N ARG A 108 -4.52 14.15 19.55
CA ARG A 108 -4.29 14.77 20.86
C ARG A 108 -3.09 14.12 21.52
N ILE A 109 -2.27 14.95 22.15
CA ILE A 109 -1.16 14.52 23.00
C ILE A 109 -1.67 14.49 24.45
N PHE A 110 -1.45 13.37 25.11
CA PHE A 110 -1.73 13.13 26.51
C PHE A 110 -0.39 13.01 27.25
N ASP A 111 -0.26 13.75 28.34
CA ASP A 111 0.87 13.59 29.24
C ASP A 111 0.64 12.34 30.09
N TRP A 112 1.48 11.33 29.88
CA TRP A 112 1.40 10.06 30.61
C TRP A 112 2.15 10.14 31.95
N GLY A 113 3.22 10.94 32.02
CA GLY A 113 3.95 11.22 33.26
C GLY A 113 4.74 10.05 33.84
N GLY A 114 4.99 8.99 33.05
CA GLY A 114 5.78 7.84 33.48
C GLY A 114 7.28 8.05 33.29
N GLU A 115 8.09 7.27 34.02
CA GLU A 115 9.56 7.34 33.95
C GLU A 115 10.10 6.97 32.57
N ALA A 116 9.52 5.95 31.93
CA ALA A 116 9.94 5.46 30.61
C ALA A 116 9.10 6.04 29.47
N LEU A 117 7.78 6.15 29.64
CA LEU A 117 6.85 6.70 28.67
C LEU A 117 6.35 8.05 29.17
N GLN A 118 6.72 9.12 28.49
CA GLN A 118 6.43 10.48 28.94
C GLN A 118 5.09 10.98 28.42
N LYS A 119 4.81 10.76 27.12
CA LYS A 119 3.61 11.25 26.43
C LYS A 119 3.07 10.21 25.47
N ILE A 120 1.76 10.23 25.24
CA ILE A 120 1.09 9.43 24.22
C ILE A 120 0.34 10.38 23.29
N LYS A 121 0.58 10.30 21.98
CA LYS A 121 -0.27 10.94 20.97
C LYS A 121 -1.25 9.89 20.44
N HIS A 122 -2.54 10.16 20.53
CA HIS A 122 -3.57 9.41 19.80
C HIS A 122 -3.99 10.25 18.60
N GLU A 123 -4.02 9.61 17.43
CA GLU A 123 -4.41 10.20 16.16
C GLU A 123 -5.53 9.36 15.55
N ILE A 124 -6.59 10.03 15.11
CA ILE A 124 -7.74 9.45 14.45
C ILE A 124 -7.73 9.96 13.01
N GLU A 125 -7.69 9.03 12.07
CA GLU A 125 -7.59 9.28 10.63
C GLU A 125 -8.80 8.67 9.92
N PRO A 126 -9.94 9.40 9.83
CA PRO A 126 -11.04 9.00 8.96
C PRO A 126 -10.67 9.20 7.49
N GLU A 127 -11.04 8.25 6.65
CA GLU A 127 -10.82 8.27 5.21
C GLU A 127 -12.11 7.87 4.47
N LEU A 128 -12.39 8.57 3.38
CA LEU A 128 -13.42 8.23 2.42
C LEU A 128 -12.79 8.14 1.03
N SER A 129 -12.97 7.01 0.36
CA SER A 129 -12.44 6.74 -0.98
C SER A 129 -13.57 6.32 -1.92
N TYR A 130 -13.53 6.77 -3.16
CA TYR A 130 -14.49 6.42 -4.20
C TYR A 130 -13.77 5.91 -5.45
N LEU A 131 -14.21 4.77 -5.97
CA LEU A 131 -13.71 4.16 -7.20
C LEU A 131 -14.85 3.95 -8.18
N PHE A 132 -14.74 4.59 -9.34
CA PHE A 132 -15.64 4.40 -10.47
C PHE A 132 -14.89 3.86 -11.69
N ILE A 133 -15.37 2.72 -12.19
CA ILE A 133 -14.95 2.09 -13.43
C ILE A 133 -16.25 1.66 -14.15
N PRO A 134 -16.56 2.18 -15.35
CA PRO A 134 -17.78 1.85 -16.05
C PRO A 134 -17.76 0.41 -16.57
N HIS A 135 -18.92 -0.09 -16.97
CA HIS A 135 -19.01 -1.36 -17.68
C HIS A 135 -18.48 -1.21 -19.10
N THR A 136 -17.69 -2.19 -19.55
CA THR A 136 -17.27 -2.32 -20.94
C THR A 136 -17.45 -3.76 -21.39
N GLN A 137 -17.84 -3.96 -22.64
CA GLN A 137 -18.07 -5.28 -23.21
C GLN A 137 -16.73 -5.95 -23.54
N GLN A 138 -16.38 -6.97 -22.76
CA GLN A 138 -15.07 -7.65 -22.86
C GLN A 138 -15.22 -9.15 -23.19
N GLN A 139 -16.43 -9.63 -23.49
CA GLN A 139 -16.73 -11.06 -23.71
C GLN A 139 -15.97 -11.65 -24.90
N HIS A 140 -15.83 -10.87 -25.97
CA HIS A 140 -15.06 -11.18 -27.17
C HIS A 140 -13.53 -11.15 -27.01
N ILE A 141 -13.00 -10.65 -25.88
CA ILE A 141 -11.55 -10.57 -25.63
C ILE A 141 -11.12 -11.87 -24.96
N PRO A 142 -10.17 -12.65 -25.49
CA PRO A 142 -9.70 -13.87 -24.83
C PRO A 142 -9.05 -13.56 -23.47
N VAL A 143 -9.10 -14.51 -22.54
CA VAL A 143 -8.41 -14.38 -21.25
C VAL A 143 -7.00 -14.95 -21.39
N MET A 144 -6.00 -14.07 -21.43
CA MET A 144 -4.58 -14.41 -21.43
C MET A 144 -4.03 -14.38 -19.99
N ASP A 145 -4.32 -13.32 -19.24
CA ASP A 145 -3.91 -13.17 -17.84
C ASP A 145 -4.93 -12.37 -16.99
N GLY A 146 -4.54 -12.07 -15.75
CA GLY A 146 -5.39 -11.40 -14.75
C GLY A 146 -5.81 -9.97 -15.08
N VAL A 147 -5.33 -9.34 -16.17
CA VAL A 147 -5.72 -7.97 -16.53
C VAL A 147 -6.62 -7.86 -17.77
N ASP A 148 -6.99 -8.99 -18.39
CA ASP A 148 -7.92 -9.02 -19.53
C ASP A 148 -9.39 -8.92 -19.13
N ARG A 149 -9.67 -8.96 -17.83
CA ARG A 149 -11.01 -8.73 -17.26
C ARG A 149 -10.95 -7.59 -16.27
N ILE A 150 -11.41 -6.42 -16.70
CA ILE A 150 -11.59 -5.26 -15.82
C ILE A 150 -13.07 -5.20 -15.44
N ASN A 151 -13.36 -5.45 -14.17
CA ASN A 151 -14.72 -5.40 -13.67
C ASN A 151 -15.21 -3.97 -13.50
N ARG A 152 -16.50 -3.75 -13.74
CA ARG A 152 -17.18 -2.51 -13.34
C ARG A 152 -17.00 -2.30 -11.83
N ARG A 153 -16.78 -1.05 -11.43
CA ARG A 153 -16.68 -0.62 -10.03
C ARG A 153 -17.47 0.67 -9.84
N ASN A 154 -18.24 0.72 -8.76
CA ASN A 154 -18.90 1.94 -8.29
C ASN A 154 -18.97 1.83 -6.77
N VAL A 155 -17.81 1.97 -6.15
CA VAL A 155 -17.57 1.55 -4.77
C VAL A 155 -17.14 2.74 -3.93
N LEU A 156 -17.79 2.92 -2.79
CA LEU A 156 -17.41 3.86 -1.75
C LEU A 156 -16.78 3.09 -0.60
N THR A 157 -15.57 3.44 -0.20
CA THR A 157 -14.82 2.79 0.88
C THR A 157 -14.64 3.76 2.04
N PHE A 158 -15.08 3.34 3.22
CA PHE A 158 -14.87 4.04 4.47
C PHE A 158 -13.70 3.40 5.20
N GLY A 159 -12.74 4.22 5.63
CA GLY A 159 -11.61 3.82 6.44
C GLY A 159 -11.58 4.61 7.73
N LEU A 160 -11.20 3.96 8.83
CA LEU A 160 -10.91 4.61 10.10
C LEU A 160 -9.62 4.04 10.66
N THR A 161 -8.59 4.87 10.77
CA THR A 161 -7.32 4.46 11.38
C THR A 161 -7.13 5.19 12.70
N ASN A 162 -6.87 4.44 13.77
CA ASN A 162 -6.42 4.97 15.06
C ASN A 162 -4.94 4.64 15.18
N ARG A 163 -4.10 5.65 15.42
CA ARG A 163 -2.66 5.47 15.66
C ARG A 163 -2.27 6.00 17.03
N PHE A 164 -1.38 5.27 17.69
CA PHE A 164 -0.83 5.62 18.98
C PHE A 164 0.68 5.77 18.87
N TRP A 165 1.19 6.94 19.21
CA TRP A 165 2.61 7.24 19.28
C TRP A 165 3.02 7.47 20.72
N GLY A 166 4.15 6.89 21.14
CA GLY A 166 4.72 7.12 22.45
C GLY A 166 5.99 7.95 22.35
N LYS A 167 6.13 8.95 23.21
CA LYS A 167 7.40 9.63 23.48
C LYS A 167 8.05 9.00 24.70
N PHE A 168 9.21 8.38 24.49
CA PHE A 168 9.95 7.68 25.53
C PHE A 168 11.06 8.57 26.10
N ALA A 169 11.32 8.40 27.40
CA ALA A 169 12.44 9.06 28.06
C ALA A 169 13.77 8.54 27.50
N GLN A 170 14.70 9.45 27.22
CA GLN A 170 16.04 9.06 26.84
C GLN A 170 16.73 8.44 28.05
N ARG A 171 17.26 7.22 27.92
CA ARG A 171 18.25 6.74 28.88
C ARG A 171 19.54 7.48 28.57
N THR A 172 19.86 8.48 29.38
CA THR A 172 21.21 9.05 29.41
C THR A 172 22.14 7.91 29.80
N PHE A 173 22.97 7.44 28.87
CA PHE A 173 24.14 6.67 29.28
C PHE A 173 24.96 7.61 30.15
N ALA A 174 25.25 7.20 31.39
CA ALA A 174 26.09 7.97 32.28
C ALA A 174 27.37 8.34 31.52
N THR A 175 27.59 9.63 31.32
CA THR A 175 28.92 10.14 31.01
C THR A 175 29.86 9.62 32.09
N PRO A 176 31.07 9.13 31.74
CA PRO A 176 32.08 8.89 32.76
C PRO A 176 32.20 10.15 33.62
N SER A 177 32.24 9.95 34.94
CA SER A 177 32.32 11.01 35.94
C SER A 177 33.31 12.12 35.54
N GLU A 178 32.97 13.37 35.85
CA GLU A 178 33.75 14.60 35.62
C GLU A 178 35.13 14.57 36.31
N THR A 179 36.03 13.71 35.84
CA THR A 179 37.42 13.69 36.31
C THR A 179 38.43 13.58 35.17
N ASP A 180 37.98 13.59 33.92
CA ASP A 180 38.88 13.71 32.78
C ASP A 180 38.47 14.90 31.90
N THR A 181 39.32 15.92 31.89
CA THR A 181 39.09 17.19 31.20
C THR A 181 39.66 17.11 29.79
N ASP A 182 38.97 16.41 28.91
CA ASP A 182 39.24 16.52 27.47
C ASP A 182 38.25 17.52 26.85
N LYS A 183 38.76 18.71 26.52
CA LYS A 183 37.96 19.87 26.10
C LYS A 183 37.62 19.89 24.60
N ASP A 184 37.97 18.85 23.85
CA ASP A 184 37.88 18.86 22.39
C ASP A 184 36.78 17.94 21.82
N VAL A 185 35.91 17.37 22.65
CA VAL A 185 34.72 16.64 22.19
C VAL A 185 33.50 17.55 22.25
N GLU A 186 33.28 18.31 21.18
CA GLU A 186 32.03 19.03 20.96
C GLU A 186 30.89 18.00 20.82
N LEU A 187 30.03 17.91 21.84
CA LEU A 187 28.83 17.07 21.78
C LEU A 187 27.93 17.59 20.65
N LEU A 188 27.97 16.89 19.51
CA LEU A 188 27.05 17.08 18.39
C LEU A 188 25.60 16.96 18.90
N ASN A 189 24.96 18.10 19.15
CA ASN A 189 23.56 18.27 19.54
C ASN A 189 23.11 17.43 20.76
N PRO A 190 22.91 18.01 21.96
CA PRO A 190 21.98 17.42 22.91
C PRO A 190 20.55 17.67 22.38
N LEU A 191 20.16 16.94 21.33
CA LEU A 191 18.77 16.84 20.91
C LEU A 191 18.02 16.17 22.06
N THR A 192 17.43 16.99 22.93
CA THR A 192 16.48 16.65 24.00
C THR A 192 15.14 16.13 23.47
N SER A 193 15.15 15.48 22.30
CA SER A 193 14.01 14.84 21.67
C SER A 193 14.01 13.38 22.07
N GLY A 194 13.38 13.05 23.20
CA GLY A 194 13.13 11.66 23.58
C GLY A 194 12.52 10.86 22.42
N ASP A 195 12.89 9.58 22.33
CA ASP A 195 12.56 8.69 21.21
C ASP A 195 11.03 8.59 21.01
N VAL A 196 10.54 9.02 19.84
CA VAL A 196 9.12 8.94 19.48
C VAL A 196 8.93 7.75 18.55
N ARG A 197 8.08 6.81 18.95
CA ARG A 197 7.78 5.62 18.14
C ARG A 197 6.29 5.33 18.08
N GLU A 198 5.85 4.73 16.98
CA GLU A 198 4.51 4.16 16.87
C GLU A 198 4.43 2.94 17.81
N MET A 199 3.47 2.98 18.73
CA MET A 199 3.22 1.91 19.71
C MET A 199 2.09 1.00 19.26
N GLY A 200 1.18 1.50 18.42
CA GLY A 200 0.12 0.68 17.88
C GLY A 200 -0.76 1.41 16.88
N GLN A 201 -1.50 0.60 16.13
CA GLN A 201 -2.41 1.02 15.08
C GLN A 201 -3.62 0.09 15.07
N LEU A 202 -4.81 0.65 14.91
CA LEU A 202 -6.03 -0.09 14.57
C LEU A 202 -6.64 0.56 13.32
N LYS A 203 -6.73 -0.19 12.23
CA LYS A 203 -7.38 0.22 11.00
C LYS A 203 -8.64 -0.62 10.80
N LEU A 204 -9.74 0.06 10.54
CA LEU A 204 -11.01 -0.54 10.14
C LEU A 204 -11.32 -0.05 8.72
N ALA A 205 -11.79 -0.93 7.85
CA ALA A 205 -12.20 -0.56 6.49
C ALA A 205 -13.44 -1.35 6.05
N LEU A 206 -14.36 -0.67 5.38
CA LEU A 206 -15.58 -1.26 4.84
C LEU A 206 -15.90 -0.59 3.51
N SER A 207 -16.31 -1.37 2.52
CA SER A 207 -16.71 -0.88 1.22
C SER A 207 -18.20 -1.07 0.97
N TYR A 208 -18.79 -0.16 0.22
CA TYR A 208 -20.18 -0.14 -0.20
C TYR A 208 -20.25 -0.05 -1.73
N ASP A 209 -20.76 -1.09 -2.36
CA ASP A 209 -20.95 -1.21 -3.80
C ASP A 209 -22.34 -0.71 -4.20
N ILE A 210 -22.36 0.50 -4.77
CA ILE A 210 -23.57 1.22 -5.17
C ILE A 210 -24.32 0.49 -6.30
N ASP A 211 -23.60 -0.23 -7.16
CA ASP A 211 -24.22 -0.94 -8.28
C ASP A 211 -24.88 -2.24 -7.84
N LYS A 212 -24.31 -2.93 -6.85
CA LYS A 212 -24.96 -4.10 -6.24
C LYS A 212 -26.22 -3.70 -5.49
N GLU A 213 -26.18 -2.60 -4.71
CA GLU A 213 -27.36 -2.09 -4.01
C GLU A 213 -28.50 -1.80 -5.00
N ARG A 214 -28.21 -1.09 -6.10
CA ARG A 214 -29.21 -0.77 -7.13
C ARG A 214 -29.86 -2.00 -7.76
N LYS A 215 -29.20 -3.15 -7.71
CA LYS A 215 -29.71 -4.44 -8.20
C LYS A 215 -30.38 -5.28 -7.10
N GLY A 216 -30.51 -4.76 -5.88
CA GLY A 216 -31.03 -5.48 -4.73
C GLY A 216 -30.13 -6.61 -4.23
N GLY A 217 -28.83 -6.54 -4.56
CA GLY A 217 -27.83 -7.50 -4.10
C GLY A 217 -27.10 -7.03 -2.84
N ASP A 218 -26.24 -7.89 -2.31
CA ASP A 218 -25.39 -7.58 -1.17
C ASP A 218 -24.35 -6.50 -1.53
N SER A 219 -24.50 -5.33 -0.93
CA SER A 219 -23.77 -4.11 -1.28
C SER A 219 -22.60 -3.83 -0.35
N LEU A 220 -22.55 -4.40 0.86
CA LEU A 220 -21.45 -4.19 1.78
C LEU A 220 -20.36 -5.24 1.56
N SER A 221 -19.10 -4.83 1.70
CA SER A 221 -18.01 -5.80 1.83
C SER A 221 -17.95 -6.34 3.26
N ASP A 222 -17.07 -7.30 3.47
CA ASP A 222 -16.58 -7.61 4.81
C ASP A 222 -15.99 -6.34 5.45
N LEU A 223 -16.14 -6.23 6.76
CA LEU A 223 -15.41 -5.30 7.60
C LEU A 223 -14.00 -5.86 7.81
N ASP A 224 -13.03 -5.23 7.18
CA ASP A 224 -11.62 -5.52 7.39
C ASP A 224 -11.13 -4.80 8.66
N PHE A 225 -10.43 -5.53 9.52
CA PHE A 225 -9.74 -4.99 10.67
C PHE A 225 -8.26 -5.40 10.65
N ASN A 226 -7.38 -4.42 10.85
CA ASN A 226 -5.95 -4.60 11.01
C ASN A 226 -5.52 -3.94 12.31
N PHE A 227 -4.92 -4.71 13.19
CA PHE A 227 -4.39 -4.26 14.47
C PHE A 227 -2.90 -4.59 14.55
N ARG A 228 -2.11 -3.61 15.00
CA ARG A 228 -0.68 -3.74 15.26
C ARG A 228 -0.38 -3.12 16.61
N LEU A 229 0.43 -3.80 17.42
CA LEU A 229 0.92 -3.29 18.69
C LEU A 229 2.40 -3.62 18.86
N THR A 230 3.19 -2.58 19.11
CA THR A 230 4.63 -2.62 19.34
C THR A 230 4.94 -1.95 20.67
N PRO A 231 4.60 -2.59 21.80
CA PRO A 231 4.74 -1.97 23.12
C PRO A 231 6.22 -1.74 23.48
N THR A 232 7.12 -2.59 22.96
CA THR A 232 8.58 -2.50 23.11
C THR A 232 9.26 -2.64 21.76
N SER A 233 10.57 -2.39 21.71
CA SER A 233 11.40 -2.64 20.52
C SER A 233 11.66 -4.13 20.24
N TYR A 234 11.24 -5.01 21.15
CA TYR A 234 11.50 -6.45 21.06
C TYR A 234 10.27 -7.26 20.71
N LEU A 235 9.06 -6.71 20.87
CA LEU A 235 7.81 -7.44 20.74
C LEU A 235 6.89 -6.70 19.77
N SER A 236 6.37 -7.43 18.78
CA SER A 236 5.28 -6.98 17.91
C SER A 236 4.14 -7.98 17.94
N LEU A 237 2.93 -7.48 18.14
CA LEU A 237 1.68 -8.23 18.01
C LEU A 237 0.93 -7.69 16.79
N GLY A 238 0.41 -8.57 15.97
CA GLY A 238 -0.41 -8.25 14.80
C GLY A 238 -1.68 -9.09 14.81
N PHE A 239 -2.78 -8.51 14.40
CA PHE A 239 -4.03 -9.21 14.14
C PHE A 239 -4.69 -8.64 12.89
N ASP A 240 -4.93 -9.50 11.93
CA ASP A 240 -5.63 -9.19 10.70
C ASP A 240 -6.90 -10.03 10.66
N GLY A 241 -8.01 -9.47 10.21
CA GLY A 241 -9.16 -10.28 9.90
C GLY A 241 -10.28 -9.52 9.21
N GLY A 242 -11.32 -10.27 8.89
CA GLY A 242 -12.47 -9.84 8.11
C GLY A 242 -13.73 -10.41 8.72
N LEU A 243 -14.78 -9.60 8.77
CA LEU A 243 -16.08 -9.99 9.30
C LEU A 243 -17.16 -9.59 8.30
N ASP A 244 -17.95 -10.55 7.83
CA ASP A 244 -19.13 -10.29 7.00
C ASP A 244 -20.23 -9.66 7.89
N PRO A 245 -20.60 -8.39 7.66
CA PRO A 245 -21.55 -7.67 8.51
C PRO A 245 -22.99 -8.20 8.41
N GLY A 246 -23.32 -8.99 7.39
CA GLY A 246 -24.67 -9.57 7.23
C GLY A 246 -24.96 -10.65 8.29
N PRO A 247 -24.28 -11.81 8.22
CA PRO A 247 -24.44 -12.91 9.15
C PRO A 247 -23.52 -12.82 10.37
N TRP A 248 -22.63 -11.83 10.46
CA TRP A 248 -21.61 -11.68 11.52
C TRP A 248 -20.59 -12.83 11.55
N ASN A 249 -20.26 -13.36 10.38
CA ASN A 249 -19.31 -14.46 10.26
C ASN A 249 -17.89 -13.92 10.06
N LEU A 250 -16.93 -14.50 10.78
CA LEU A 250 -15.52 -14.26 10.56
C LEU A 250 -15.09 -14.92 9.25
N THR A 251 -14.62 -14.12 8.29
CA THR A 251 -14.22 -14.61 6.95
C THR A 251 -12.73 -14.92 6.89
N GLN A 252 -11.92 -14.18 7.64
CA GLN A 252 -10.48 -14.40 7.78
C GLN A 252 -10.00 -13.95 9.15
N ALA A 253 -8.98 -14.63 9.68
CA ALA A 253 -8.25 -14.21 10.87
C ALA A 253 -6.81 -14.71 10.84
N MET A 254 -5.88 -13.82 11.12
CA MET A 254 -4.46 -14.11 11.24
C MET A 254 -3.91 -13.38 12.45
N VAL A 255 -3.19 -14.11 13.30
CA VAL A 255 -2.45 -13.54 14.44
C VAL A 255 -0.97 -13.66 14.15
N THR A 256 -0.24 -12.56 14.31
CA THR A 256 1.22 -12.51 14.15
C THR A 256 1.87 -12.13 15.46
N LEU A 257 2.86 -12.92 15.89
CA LEU A 257 3.72 -12.62 17.03
C LEU A 257 5.17 -12.51 16.51
N GLY A 258 5.81 -11.38 16.75
CA GLY A 258 7.19 -11.13 16.36
C GLY A 258 8.05 -10.81 17.56
N LEU A 259 9.22 -11.44 17.64
CA LEU A 259 10.27 -11.10 18.60
C LEU A 259 11.51 -10.64 17.83
N SER A 260 12.03 -9.46 18.15
CA SER A 260 13.24 -8.91 17.50
C SER A 260 14.28 -8.47 18.53
N ASP A 261 15.56 -8.65 18.22
CA ASP A 261 16.65 -8.04 18.98
C ASP A 261 17.17 -6.81 18.20
N PRO A 262 16.88 -5.58 18.66
CA PRO A 262 17.22 -4.36 17.94
C PRO A 262 18.70 -3.97 18.09
N ARG A 263 19.52 -4.77 18.78
CA ARG A 263 20.95 -4.49 18.90
C ARG A 263 21.62 -4.57 17.53
N PRO A 264 22.44 -3.57 17.15
CA PRO A 264 23.20 -3.67 15.92
C PRO A 264 24.09 -4.91 15.98
N ILE A 265 24.14 -5.68 14.88
CA ILE A 265 25.08 -6.80 14.75
C ILE A 265 26.47 -6.19 14.62
N ILE A 266 27.11 -5.92 15.76
CA ILE A 266 28.50 -5.52 15.78
C ILE A 266 29.30 -6.78 15.43
N ARG A 267 29.59 -7.01 14.14
CA ARG A 267 30.76 -7.81 13.80
C ARG A 267 31.94 -7.05 14.38
N ARG A 268 32.45 -7.49 15.53
CA ARG A 268 33.84 -7.19 15.90
C ARG A 268 34.69 -7.79 14.79
N VAL A 269 35.08 -6.96 13.82
CA VAL A 269 36.24 -7.27 13.00
C VAL A 269 37.39 -7.29 14.02
N LEU A 270 37.92 -8.48 14.28
CA LEU A 270 39.21 -8.61 14.94
C LEU A 270 40.19 -7.86 14.04
N ASP A 271 40.74 -6.77 14.56
CA ASP A 271 41.83 -6.05 13.92
C ASP A 271 43.00 -7.05 13.74
N PRO A 272 43.51 -7.30 12.52
CA PRO A 272 44.59 -8.26 12.30
C PRO A 272 45.93 -7.82 12.88
N ASP A 273 46.05 -6.57 13.33
CA ASP A 273 47.34 -5.95 13.66
C ASP A 273 47.61 -5.92 15.17
N PHE A 274 47.48 -7.07 15.83
CA PHE A 274 48.12 -7.29 17.14
C PHE A 274 49.53 -7.87 16.92
N PRO A 275 50.62 -7.10 17.09
CA PRO A 275 51.95 -7.67 17.12
C PRO A 275 52.12 -8.48 18.41
N LEU A 276 52.55 -9.73 18.25
CA LEU A 276 53.07 -10.53 19.36
C LEU A 276 54.53 -10.10 19.56
N ASP A 277 54.79 -9.41 20.68
CA ASP A 277 56.12 -9.36 21.29
C ASP A 277 56.42 -10.69 22.02
#